data_AF-A0A562CBR0-F1
#
_entry.id   AF-A0A562CBR0-F1
#
_cell.length_a   1.000
_cell.length_b   1.000
_cell.length_c   1.000
_cell.angle_alpha   90.00
_cell.angle_beta   90.00
_cell.angle_gamma   90.00
#
_symmetry.space_group_name_H-M   'P 1'
#
loop_
_entity.id
_entity.type
_entity.pdbx_description
1 polymer ?
#
loop_
_entity_poly.entity_id
_entity_poly.type
_entity_poly.pdbx_seq_one_letter_code
_entity_poly.pdbx_strand_id
1 'polypeptide(L)'
;MTSAAAGGTAELLRVGGTVYIRADRAFWNASSDDPATTTLLLTVIGDRWVEEESLVESTESFCDLDEFLERDGREGATATRVGTGTVNGESTVRIEQTEGPNREVLDVRVAEPHYLMRVEESEVDSFEFSEFDEDVEITKPATDEVFALQEYLDKIEKGLGSLPGADPSDDPSDGSSE
;
A
#
# COMPACT_ATOMS: atom_id res chain seq x y z
N MET A 1 -4.91 -5.98 -1.37
CA MET A 1 -5.36 -4.92 -2.30
C MET A 1 -5.20 -5.37 -3.74
N THR A 2 -6.13 -5.02 -4.62
CA THR A 2 -6.06 -5.35 -6.05
C THR A 2 -6.07 -4.06 -6.86
N SER A 3 -5.03 -3.81 -7.65
CA SER A 3 -5.03 -2.65 -8.56
C SER A 3 -5.75 -3.02 -9.85
N ALA A 4 -6.91 -2.38 -10.09
CA ALA A 4 -7.64 -2.55 -11.35
C ALA A 4 -6.88 -1.98 -12.57
N ALA A 5 -6.03 -0.97 -12.36
CA ALA A 5 -5.24 -0.34 -13.42
C ALA A 5 -3.98 -1.13 -13.80
N ALA A 6 -3.35 -1.81 -12.83
CA ALA A 6 -2.13 -2.59 -13.03
C ALA A 6 -2.36 -4.11 -13.17
N GLY A 7 -3.52 -4.62 -12.71
CA GLY A 7 -3.87 -6.04 -12.77
C GLY A 7 -3.09 -6.92 -11.77
N GLY A 8 -2.49 -6.33 -10.74
CA GLY A 8 -1.70 -7.02 -9.73
C GLY A 8 -2.30 -6.95 -8.32
N THR A 9 -1.90 -7.92 -7.49
CA THR A 9 -2.29 -8.05 -6.08
C THR A 9 -1.09 -7.84 -5.16
N ALA A 10 -1.35 -7.17 -4.05
CA ALA A 10 -0.40 -7.01 -2.96
C ALA A 10 -1.09 -7.19 -1.61
N GLU A 11 -0.36 -7.80 -0.69
CA GLU A 11 -0.64 -7.93 0.72
C GLU A 11 0.37 -7.09 1.49
N LEU A 12 -0.12 -6.30 2.44
CA LEU A 12 0.68 -5.49 3.33
C LEU A 12 0.38 -5.90 4.76
N LEU A 13 1.42 -5.92 5.59
CA LEU A 13 1.33 -6.30 6.99
C LEU A 13 2.22 -5.37 7.81
N ARG A 14 1.63 -4.63 8.75
CA ARG A 14 2.38 -3.79 9.71
C ARG A 14 2.35 -4.44 11.09
N VAL A 15 3.51 -4.74 11.64
CA VAL A 15 3.63 -5.37 12.97
C VAL A 15 4.91 -4.90 13.65
N GLY A 16 4.77 -4.42 14.89
CA GLY A 16 5.92 -3.94 15.67
C GLY A 16 6.69 -2.78 15.03
N GLY A 17 6.03 -1.95 14.22
CA GLY A 17 6.64 -0.83 13.49
C GLY A 17 7.31 -1.21 12.16
N THR A 18 7.35 -2.49 11.81
CA THR A 18 7.87 -2.97 10.51
C THR A 18 6.73 -3.21 9.55
N VAL A 19 6.90 -2.78 8.29
CA VAL A 19 5.99 -3.09 7.19
C VAL A 19 6.58 -4.24 6.37
N TYR A 20 5.76 -5.23 6.10
CA TYR A 20 6.03 -6.35 5.21
C TYR A 20 5.13 -6.24 3.99
N ILE A 21 5.69 -6.45 2.82
CA ILE A 21 4.93 -6.54 1.56
C ILE A 21 5.16 -7.90 0.90
N ARG A 22 4.06 -8.52 0.46
CA ARG A 22 4.06 -9.68 -0.42
C ARG A 22 3.16 -9.34 -1.60
N ALA A 23 3.69 -9.40 -2.81
CA ALA A 23 2.93 -9.01 -3.99
C ALA A 23 3.28 -9.89 -5.18
N ASP A 24 2.33 -10.00 -6.11
CA ASP A 24 2.55 -10.74 -7.34
C ASP A 24 3.40 -9.96 -8.35
N ARG A 25 3.83 -10.67 -9.40
CA ARG A 25 4.66 -10.09 -10.46
C ARG A 25 4.01 -8.91 -11.16
N ALA A 26 2.70 -8.92 -11.34
CA ALA A 26 2.01 -7.85 -12.05
C ALA A 26 2.04 -6.56 -11.23
N PHE A 27 1.86 -6.66 -9.91
CA PHE A 27 1.99 -5.53 -9.00
C PHE A 27 3.41 -4.94 -9.04
N TRP A 28 4.42 -5.76 -8.81
CA TRP A 28 5.81 -5.31 -8.78
C TRP A 28 6.28 -4.68 -10.08
N ASN A 29 5.90 -5.23 -11.23
CA ASN A 29 6.26 -4.65 -12.53
C ASN A 29 5.57 -3.31 -12.79
N ALA A 30 4.37 -3.11 -12.27
CA ALA A 30 3.65 -1.85 -12.40
C ALA A 30 4.18 -0.76 -11.45
N SER A 31 4.77 -1.16 -10.33
CA SER A 31 5.34 -0.26 -9.31
C SER A 31 6.83 0.06 -9.52
N SER A 32 7.45 -0.40 -10.60
CA SER A 32 8.90 -0.26 -10.84
C SER A 32 9.21 0.54 -12.11
N ASP A 33 10.21 1.41 -12.00
CA ASP A 33 10.80 2.11 -13.15
C ASP A 33 11.71 1.21 -14.01
N ASP A 34 12.13 0.05 -13.48
CA ASP A 34 12.89 -0.99 -14.20
C ASP A 34 12.27 -2.39 -14.00
N PRO A 35 11.24 -2.73 -14.80
CA PRO A 35 10.54 -4.01 -14.70
C PRO A 35 11.42 -5.23 -14.98
N ALA A 36 12.52 -5.08 -15.73
CA ALA A 36 13.41 -6.19 -16.06
C ALA A 36 14.24 -6.62 -14.84
N THR A 37 14.81 -5.64 -14.14
CA THR A 37 15.52 -5.87 -12.87
C THR A 37 14.56 -6.37 -11.79
N THR A 38 13.36 -5.80 -11.70
CA THR A 38 12.30 -6.29 -10.79
C THR A 38 11.94 -7.75 -11.08
N THR A 39 11.74 -8.11 -12.34
CA THR A 39 11.44 -9.50 -12.72
C THR A 39 12.54 -10.47 -12.28
N LEU A 40 13.81 -10.10 -12.41
CA LEU A 40 14.92 -10.93 -11.94
C LEU A 40 14.91 -11.08 -10.42
N LEU A 41 14.74 -9.98 -9.67
CA LEU A 41 14.65 -10.02 -8.21
C LEU A 41 13.49 -10.90 -7.73
N LEU A 42 12.34 -10.85 -8.42
CA LEU A 42 11.18 -11.68 -8.09
C LEU A 42 11.41 -13.18 -8.29
N THR A 43 12.30 -13.59 -9.20
CA THR A 43 12.66 -15.02 -9.31
C THR A 43 13.38 -15.53 -8.07
N VAL A 44 14.01 -14.63 -7.31
CA VAL A 44 14.72 -14.95 -6.07
C VAL A 44 13.80 -14.78 -4.86
N ILE A 45 13.05 -13.68 -4.79
CA ILE A 45 12.10 -13.40 -3.70
C ILE A 45 11.03 -14.49 -3.66
N GLY A 46 10.45 -14.85 -4.81
CA GLY A 46 9.34 -15.78 -4.90
C GLY A 46 8.07 -15.18 -4.29
N ASP A 47 7.37 -15.97 -3.49
CA ASP A 47 6.13 -15.58 -2.78
C ASP A 47 6.38 -15.19 -1.31
N ARG A 48 7.59 -14.71 -1.02
CA ARG A 48 8.01 -14.35 0.34
C ARG A 48 7.70 -12.90 0.65
N TRP A 49 7.54 -12.63 1.94
CA TRP A 49 7.44 -11.27 2.47
C TRP A 49 8.78 -10.55 2.34
N VAL A 50 8.73 -9.25 2.04
CA VAL A 50 9.90 -8.37 2.04
C VAL A 50 9.66 -7.28 3.07
N GLU A 51 10.65 -7.03 3.92
CA GLU A 51 10.63 -5.86 4.82
C GLU A 51 10.83 -4.59 4.00
N GLU A 52 9.92 -3.63 4.15
CA GLU A 52 9.92 -2.39 3.38
C GLU A 52 9.76 -1.17 4.30
N GLU A 53 10.89 -0.60 4.70
CA GLU A 53 10.92 0.56 5.59
C GLU A 53 10.37 1.83 4.94
N SER A 54 10.49 1.97 3.61
CA SER A 54 10.02 3.18 2.91
C SER A 54 8.50 3.33 2.90
N LEU A 55 7.77 2.24 3.17
CA LEU A 55 6.31 2.24 3.25
C LEU A 55 5.79 2.51 4.66
N VAL A 56 6.65 2.63 5.68
CA VAL A 56 6.21 2.80 7.07
C VAL A 56 5.38 4.08 7.24
N GLU A 57 5.88 5.22 6.75
CA GLU A 57 5.17 6.51 6.87
C GLU A 57 3.90 6.55 6.00
N SER A 58 3.96 6.02 4.77
CA SER A 58 2.82 6.08 3.83
C SER A 58 1.67 5.13 4.19
N THR A 59 1.93 4.12 5.00
CA THR A 59 0.91 3.14 5.46
C THR A 59 0.38 3.45 6.86
N GLU A 60 0.97 4.41 7.56
CA GLU A 60 0.57 4.78 8.92
C GLU A 60 -0.87 5.26 8.99
N SER A 61 -1.26 6.17 8.10
CA SER A 61 -2.60 6.76 8.04
C SER A 61 -3.71 5.76 7.69
N PHE A 62 -3.38 4.61 7.09
CA PHE A 62 -4.36 3.54 6.86
C PHE A 62 -4.52 2.62 8.07
N CYS A 63 -3.50 2.54 8.92
CA CYS A 63 -3.53 1.74 10.14
C CYS A 63 -4.16 2.50 11.31
N ASP A 64 -4.12 3.83 11.28
CA ASP A 64 -4.85 4.70 12.20
C ASP A 64 -6.22 5.06 11.61
N LEU A 65 -7.23 4.28 11.98
CA LEU A 65 -8.59 4.47 11.50
C LEU A 65 -9.18 5.83 11.94
N ASP A 66 -8.78 6.34 13.11
CA ASP A 66 -9.28 7.63 13.59
C ASP A 66 -8.73 8.76 12.69
N GLU A 67 -7.43 8.76 12.41
CA GLU A 67 -6.82 9.72 11.47
C GLU A 67 -7.43 9.60 10.06
N PHE A 68 -7.65 8.38 9.59
CA PHE A 68 -8.29 8.12 8.30
C PHE A 68 -9.70 8.73 8.25
N LEU A 69 -10.50 8.54 9.29
CA LEU A 69 -11.88 9.02 9.34
C LEU A 69 -11.97 10.53 9.59
N GLU A 70 -11.01 11.15 10.28
CA GLU A 70 -10.95 12.61 10.43
C GLU A 70 -10.79 13.34 9.10
N ARG A 71 -10.05 12.74 8.14
CA ARG A 71 -9.90 13.26 6.77
C ARG A 71 -11.24 13.36 6.03
N ASP A 72 -12.10 12.35 6.21
CA ASP A 72 -13.37 12.22 5.48
C ASP A 72 -14.56 12.80 6.26
N GLY A 73 -14.43 12.89 7.59
CA GLY A 73 -15.32 13.57 8.51
C GLY A 73 -15.23 15.10 8.40
N ARG A 74 -15.44 15.63 7.20
CA ARG A 74 -15.33 17.06 6.87
C ARG A 74 -16.33 17.88 7.68
N GLU A 75 -15.89 18.48 8.79
CA GLU A 75 -16.74 19.27 9.70
C GLU A 75 -17.43 20.48 9.00
N GLY A 76 -16.89 20.93 7.87
CA GLY A 76 -17.45 22.01 7.04
C GLY A 76 -18.33 21.56 5.88
N ALA A 77 -18.50 20.25 5.66
CA ALA A 77 -19.23 19.73 4.51
C ALA A 77 -20.76 19.84 4.67
N THR A 78 -21.44 20.05 3.55
CA THR A 78 -22.90 19.91 3.50
C THR A 78 -23.24 18.43 3.37
N ALA A 79 -23.93 17.87 4.38
CA ALA A 79 -24.41 16.50 4.37
C ALA A 79 -25.87 16.41 3.92
N THR A 80 -26.14 15.68 2.84
CA THR A 80 -27.48 15.47 2.29
C THR A 80 -27.81 13.99 2.25
N ARG A 81 -28.94 13.58 2.83
CA ARG A 81 -29.44 12.22 2.62
C ARG A 81 -29.89 12.05 1.18
N VAL A 82 -29.26 11.14 0.45
CA VAL A 82 -29.54 10.88 -0.97
C VAL A 82 -30.26 9.54 -1.19
N GLY A 83 -30.36 8.69 -0.18
CA GLY A 83 -31.16 7.47 -0.29
C GLY A 83 -30.96 6.47 0.84
N THR A 84 -31.19 5.21 0.49
CA THR A 84 -30.92 4.03 1.31
C THR A 84 -30.18 3.00 0.47
N GLY A 85 -29.39 2.15 1.11
CA GLY A 85 -28.57 1.15 0.45
C GLY A 85 -28.47 -0.14 1.23
N THR A 86 -27.56 -0.99 0.78
CA THR A 86 -27.18 -2.20 1.49
C THR A 86 -25.70 -2.42 1.27
N VAL A 87 -24.94 -2.61 2.35
CA VAL A 87 -23.51 -2.95 2.33
C VAL A 87 -23.35 -4.20 3.18
N ASN A 88 -22.71 -5.24 2.65
CA ASN A 88 -22.52 -6.53 3.33
C ASN A 88 -23.82 -7.15 3.90
N GLY A 89 -24.96 -6.90 3.25
CA GLY A 89 -26.28 -7.36 3.69
C GLY A 89 -26.97 -6.51 4.77
N GLU A 90 -26.30 -5.48 5.29
CA GLU A 90 -26.83 -4.56 6.29
C GLU A 90 -27.51 -3.35 5.63
N SER A 91 -28.67 -2.94 6.14
CA SER A 91 -29.37 -1.77 5.61
C SER A 91 -28.66 -0.47 5.97
N THR A 92 -28.46 0.40 4.98
CA THR A 92 -27.75 1.68 5.14
C THR A 92 -28.60 2.88 4.74
N VAL A 93 -28.29 4.05 5.30
CA VAL A 93 -28.67 5.36 4.78
C VAL A 93 -27.50 5.91 3.98
N ARG A 94 -27.76 6.32 2.74
CA ARG A 94 -26.74 7.01 1.92
C ARG A 94 -26.78 8.51 2.17
N ILE A 95 -25.62 9.07 2.49
CA ILE A 95 -25.40 10.49 2.77
C ILE A 95 -24.32 10.97 1.81
N GLU A 96 -24.66 11.97 1.00
CA GLU A 96 -23.67 12.69 0.20
C GLU A 96 -23.09 13.83 1.02
N GLN A 97 -21.76 13.89 1.11
CA GLN A 97 -21.04 15.03 1.67
C GLN A 97 -20.33 15.79 0.57
N THR A 98 -20.50 17.11 0.59
CA THR A 98 -19.87 18.01 -0.39
C THR A 98 -19.18 19.17 0.32
N GLU A 99 -17.91 19.39 -0.01
CA GLU A 99 -17.11 20.54 0.44
C GLU A 99 -16.33 21.11 -0.74
N GLY A 100 -16.75 22.29 -1.23
CA GLY A 100 -16.16 22.89 -2.42
C GLY A 100 -16.27 21.96 -3.65
N PRO A 101 -15.16 21.57 -4.30
CA PRO A 101 -15.17 20.63 -5.41
C PRO A 101 -15.21 19.16 -4.98
N ASN A 102 -14.99 18.86 -3.69
CA ASN A 102 -14.90 17.51 -3.18
C ASN A 102 -16.29 16.97 -2.87
N ARG A 103 -16.54 15.72 -3.25
CA ARG A 103 -17.80 15.01 -3.01
C ARG A 103 -17.50 13.56 -2.68
N GLU A 104 -18.16 13.04 -1.65
CA GLU A 104 -18.18 11.60 -1.36
C GLU A 104 -19.57 11.14 -0.95
N VAL A 105 -19.80 9.83 -0.99
CA VAL A 105 -21.03 9.20 -0.51
C VAL A 105 -20.70 8.24 0.61
N LEU A 106 -21.26 8.51 1.78
CA LEU A 106 -21.19 7.66 2.96
C LEU A 106 -22.40 6.73 3.01
N ASP A 107 -22.18 5.46 3.30
CA ASP A 107 -23.22 4.51 3.67
C ASP A 107 -23.16 4.25 5.19
N VAL A 108 -24.16 4.73 5.93
CA VAL A 108 -24.23 4.57 7.40
C VAL A 108 -25.27 3.53 7.78
N ARG A 109 -24.93 2.58 8.64
CA ARG A 109 -25.82 1.51 9.09
C ARG A 109 -27.06 2.04 9.80
N VAL A 110 -28.23 1.53 9.42
CA VAL A 110 -29.53 1.89 10.04
C VAL A 110 -29.68 1.31 11.44
N ALA A 111 -29.22 0.08 11.66
CA ALA A 111 -29.25 -0.55 12.98
C ALA A 111 -28.23 0.13 13.91
N GLU A 112 -28.54 0.16 15.21
CA GLU A 112 -27.58 0.58 16.23
C GLU A 112 -26.55 -0.54 16.48
N PRO A 113 -25.27 -0.20 16.72
CA PRO A 113 -24.66 1.13 16.55
C PRO A 113 -24.53 1.53 15.08
N HIS A 114 -24.70 2.82 14.79
CA HIS A 114 -24.73 3.38 13.42
C HIS A 114 -23.33 3.49 12.78
N TYR A 115 -22.70 2.35 12.47
CA TYR A 115 -21.38 2.35 11.86
C TYR A 115 -21.37 2.92 10.43
N LEU A 116 -20.28 3.59 10.11
CA LEU A 116 -19.93 3.92 8.73
C LEU A 116 -19.50 2.62 8.04
N MET A 117 -20.31 2.17 7.08
CA MET A 117 -20.11 0.90 6.39
C MET A 117 -19.27 1.07 5.12
N ARG A 118 -19.37 2.23 4.47
CA ARG A 118 -18.64 2.50 3.22
C ARG A 118 -18.44 3.99 2.99
N VAL A 119 -17.29 4.35 2.44
CA VAL A 119 -16.98 5.65 1.85
C VAL A 119 -16.77 5.44 0.35
N GLU A 120 -17.49 6.20 -0.48
CA GLU A 120 -17.36 6.18 -1.94
C GLU A 120 -16.90 7.56 -2.41
N GLU A 121 -15.63 7.69 -2.77
CA GLU A 121 -15.05 8.92 -3.34
C GLU A 121 -15.28 8.96 -4.87
N SER A 122 -15.28 7.79 -5.52
CA SER A 122 -15.64 7.62 -6.93
C SER A 122 -16.16 6.20 -7.22
N GLU A 123 -16.52 5.90 -8.48
CA GLU A 123 -16.94 4.55 -8.88
C GLU A 123 -15.85 3.48 -8.70
N VAL A 124 -14.58 3.89 -8.67
CA VAL A 124 -13.42 2.99 -8.58
C VAL A 124 -12.59 3.20 -7.32
N ASP A 125 -12.99 4.16 -6.48
CA ASP A 125 -12.31 4.51 -5.24
C ASP A 125 -13.30 4.53 -4.09
N SER A 126 -13.28 3.44 -3.32
CA SER A 126 -14.21 3.20 -2.23
C SER A 126 -13.58 2.34 -1.14
N PHE A 127 -13.93 2.64 0.10
CA PHE A 127 -13.52 1.90 1.29
C PHE A 127 -14.76 1.26 1.92
N GLU A 128 -14.74 -0.05 2.14
CA GLU A 128 -15.79 -0.76 2.87
C GLU A 128 -15.26 -1.23 4.23
N PHE A 129 -16.09 -1.07 5.26
CA PHE A 129 -15.78 -1.43 6.63
C PHE A 129 -16.72 -2.53 7.12
N SER A 130 -16.19 -3.46 7.89
CA SER A 130 -16.90 -4.63 8.42
C SER A 130 -16.24 -5.12 9.71
N GLU A 131 -16.84 -6.15 10.33
CA GLU A 131 -16.26 -6.82 11.51
C GLU A 131 -15.92 -5.83 12.65
N PHE A 132 -16.80 -4.85 12.84
CA PHE A 132 -16.64 -3.82 13.87
C PHE A 132 -16.59 -4.42 15.27
N ASP A 133 -15.78 -3.81 16.13
CA ASP A 133 -15.56 -4.21 17.53
C ASP A 133 -14.95 -5.60 17.73
N GLU A 134 -14.49 -6.25 16.66
CA GLU A 134 -13.78 -7.52 16.76
C GLU A 134 -12.28 -7.30 17.05
N ASP A 135 -11.74 -8.13 17.94
CA ASP A 135 -10.31 -8.13 18.23
C ASP A 135 -9.53 -8.69 17.04
N VAL A 136 -8.55 -7.93 16.54
CA VAL A 136 -7.67 -8.37 15.45
C VAL A 136 -6.31 -8.78 16.04
N GLU A 137 -5.91 -10.02 15.81
CA GLU A 137 -4.55 -10.49 16.10
C GLU A 137 -3.69 -10.40 14.83
N ILE A 138 -2.65 -9.56 14.88
CA ILE A 138 -1.69 -9.39 13.78
C ILE A 138 -0.37 -10.04 14.17
N THR A 139 -0.01 -11.12 13.48
CA THR A 139 1.24 -11.87 13.74
C THR A 139 2.30 -11.56 12.70
N LYS A 140 3.56 -11.42 13.15
CA LYS A 140 4.72 -11.31 12.26
C LYS A 140 4.87 -12.57 11.40
N PRO A 141 5.25 -12.46 10.11
CA PRO A 141 5.55 -13.62 9.28
C PRO A 141 6.67 -14.46 9.89
N ALA A 142 6.68 -15.76 9.65
CA ALA A 142 7.77 -16.61 10.11
C ALA A 142 9.08 -16.20 9.41
N THR A 143 10.21 -16.38 10.08
CA THR A 143 11.52 -15.91 9.57
C THR A 143 11.88 -16.52 8.22
N ASP A 144 11.45 -17.75 7.93
CA ASP A 144 11.64 -18.44 6.66
C ASP A 144 10.69 -17.97 5.55
N GLU A 145 9.60 -17.28 5.90
CA GLU A 145 8.68 -16.62 4.97
C GLU A 145 9.14 -15.21 4.58
N VAL A 146 10.12 -14.65 5.28
CA VAL A 146 10.68 -13.32 5.00
C VAL A 146 11.96 -13.45 4.17
N PHE A 147 12.03 -12.71 3.06
CA PHE A 147 13.23 -12.55 2.27
C PHE A 147 13.98 -11.28 2.67
N ALA A 148 15.24 -11.46 3.11
CA ALA A 148 16.13 -10.35 3.45
C ALA A 148 16.68 -9.68 2.18
N LEU A 149 15.85 -8.85 1.53
CA LEU A 149 16.18 -8.20 0.26
C LEU A 149 17.44 -7.32 0.36
N GLN A 150 17.53 -6.48 1.39
CA GLN A 150 18.69 -5.60 1.58
C GLN A 150 19.99 -6.39 1.78
N GLU A 151 19.97 -7.44 2.61
CA GLU A 151 21.14 -8.29 2.81
C GLU A 151 21.55 -9.02 1.50
N TYR A 152 20.57 -9.39 0.68
CA TYR A 152 20.82 -10.01 -0.61
C TYR A 152 21.46 -9.02 -1.62
N LEU A 153 20.96 -7.79 -1.69
CA LEU A 153 21.51 -6.73 -2.53
C LEU A 153 22.93 -6.35 -2.11
N ASP A 154 23.18 -6.19 -0.81
CA ASP A 154 24.51 -5.94 -0.24
C ASP A 154 25.53 -7.02 -0.63
N LYS A 155 25.10 -8.29 -0.63
CA LYS A 155 25.95 -9.42 -1.02
C LYS A 155 26.28 -9.39 -2.51
N ILE A 156 25.32 -9.02 -3.35
CA ILE A 156 25.56 -8.87 -4.80
C ILE A 156 26.54 -7.73 -5.06
N GLU A 157 26.35 -6.57 -4.44
CA GLU A 157 27.22 -5.42 -4.62
C GLU A 157 28.66 -5.73 -4.17
N LYS A 158 28.84 -6.32 -2.99
CA LYS A 158 30.16 -6.77 -2.50
C LYS A 158 30.78 -7.83 -3.41
N GLY A 159 29.96 -8.73 -3.95
CA GLY A 159 30.40 -9.77 -4.89
C GLY A 159 30.86 -9.19 -6.22
N LEU A 160 30.15 -8.20 -6.76
CA LEU A 160 30.50 -7.49 -7.99
C LEU A 160 31.72 -6.58 -7.80
N GLY A 161 31.83 -5.88 -6.67
CA GLY A 161 32.99 -5.05 -6.31
C GLY A 161 34.26 -5.86 -6.06
N SER A 162 34.15 -7.18 -5.86
CA SER A 162 35.29 -8.10 -5.73
C SER A 162 35.77 -8.67 -7.08
N LEU A 163 35.14 -8.29 -8.20
CA LEU A 163 35.58 -8.71 -9.53
C LEU A 163 36.84 -7.94 -9.96
N PRO A 164 37.90 -8.62 -10.43
CA PRO A 164 39.09 -7.94 -10.93
C PRO A 164 38.73 -7.13 -12.19
N GLY A 165 38.83 -5.79 -12.08
CA GLY A 165 38.58 -4.84 -13.17
C GLY A 165 37.52 -3.77 -12.90
N ALA A 166 36.86 -3.76 -11.73
CA ALA A 166 35.95 -2.69 -11.33
C ALA A 166 36.69 -1.58 -10.56
N ASP A 167 37.52 -0.80 -11.26
CA ASP A 167 38.07 0.46 -10.71
C ASP A 167 37.27 1.64 -11.30
N PRO A 168 36.76 2.59 -10.50
CA PRO A 168 36.04 3.77 -10.99
C PRO A 168 36.99 4.86 -11.53
N SER A 169 38.07 4.46 -12.22
CA SER A 169 39.08 5.38 -12.75
C SER A 169 39.37 5.10 -14.22
N ASP A 170 38.40 5.39 -15.07
CA ASP A 170 38.64 5.80 -16.45
C ASP A 170 37.82 7.08 -16.69
N ASP A 171 38.31 8.17 -16.08
CA ASP A 171 37.98 9.54 -16.49
C ASP A 171 38.85 9.86 -17.72
N PRO A 172 38.29 9.99 -18.95
CA PRO A 172 39.05 10.41 -20.10
C PRO A 172 39.16 11.94 -20.08
N SER A 173 39.87 12.47 -19.09
CA SER A 173 40.17 13.90 -18.98
C SER A 173 41.59 14.14 -18.45
N ASP A 174 42.60 13.54 -19.07
CA ASP A 174 43.87 14.25 -19.22
C ASP A 174 44.68 13.72 -20.41
N GLY A 175 45.13 14.63 -21.26
CA GLY A 175 45.79 14.35 -22.53
C GLY A 175 46.29 15.61 -23.23
N SER A 176 46.93 16.50 -22.45
CA SER A 176 47.96 17.50 -22.80
C SER A 176 48.17 17.93 -24.27
N SER A 177 48.05 19.25 -24.46
CA SER A 177 48.96 20.17 -25.16
C SER A 177 50.06 19.60 -26.08
N GLU A 178 50.05 20.03 -27.35
CA GLU A 178 51.19 20.68 -28.05
C GLU A 178 50.69 21.54 -29.22
#